data_AF-A0A2D9HCZ9-F1
#
_entry.id   AF-A0A2D9HCZ9-F1
#
_cell.length_a   1.000
_cell.length_b   1.000
_cell.length_c   1.000
_cell.angle_alpha   90.00
_cell.angle_beta   90.00
_cell.angle_gamma   90.00
#
_symmetry.space_group_name_H-M   'P 1'
#
loop_
_entity.id
_entity.type
_entity.pdbx_description
1 polymer ?
#
loop_
_entity_poly.entity_id
_entity_poly.type
_entity_poly.pdbx_seq_one_letter_code
_entity_poly.pdbx_strand_id
1 'polypeptide(L)'
;METDWCEVRDDVFPSCTSAGCHGANGLDPILSGDDEAVYAGLQQNGSNGAPYVVPGSPELSYLWRKVEGTHKDPEVGGTGSTMPIGGFTGVFDADEELALRVKLRDWIANGAGTSCQGAADAGVSRDTGNAVDAGQVMEAGSPVDTGPASVCGDGEATGDEACDDGNSDNGDGCENDCTLTPSPYCAVVGRLAACTGCHGNSGGFTMGNNLQAWLSNTVNQQSSNNRGNGMPYITSGDKERSFLWLKVANRQGQAGGGSPGGAMPPGGSWPTSAVDLLGEWIDADLPTPENCP
;
A
#
# COMPACT_ATOMS: atom_id res chain seq x y z
N MET A 1 -17.93 1.59 12.62
CA MET A 1 -18.32 0.18 12.84
C MET A 1 -17.00 -0.54 13.01
N GLU A 2 -16.80 -1.27 14.09
CA GLU A 2 -15.49 -1.87 14.40
C GLU A 2 -15.24 -3.03 13.43
N THR A 3 -14.13 -2.99 12.69
CA THR A 3 -13.79 -4.00 11.68
C THR A 3 -13.52 -5.34 12.35
N ASP A 4 -14.19 -6.40 11.88
CA ASP A 4 -14.10 -7.74 12.44
C ASP A 4 -13.28 -8.72 11.57
N TRP A 5 -13.01 -9.92 12.10
CA TRP A 5 -12.16 -10.91 11.43
C TRP A 5 -12.70 -11.33 10.07
N CYS A 6 -14.02 -11.50 9.94
CA CYS A 6 -14.62 -11.94 8.69
C CYS A 6 -14.50 -10.87 7.62
N GLU A 7 -14.70 -9.59 7.97
CA GLU A 7 -14.50 -8.49 7.02
C GLU A 7 -13.05 -8.43 6.50
N VAL A 8 -12.05 -8.60 7.37
CA VAL A 8 -10.65 -8.65 6.93
C VAL A 8 -10.38 -9.88 6.07
N ARG A 9 -10.88 -11.04 6.49
CA ARG A 9 -10.70 -12.32 5.80
C ARG A 9 -11.26 -12.29 4.38
N ASP A 10 -12.45 -11.72 4.22
CA ASP A 10 -13.20 -11.73 2.97
C ASP A 10 -12.83 -10.57 2.04
N ASP A 11 -12.47 -9.40 2.58
CA ASP A 11 -12.23 -8.22 1.75
C ASP A 11 -10.75 -7.95 1.47
N VAL A 12 -9.86 -8.23 2.43
CA VAL A 12 -8.43 -7.87 2.35
C VAL A 12 -7.61 -9.03 1.76
N PHE A 13 -7.76 -10.23 2.30
CA PHE A 13 -6.88 -11.37 2.00
C PHE A 13 -7.04 -12.02 0.61
N PRO A 14 -8.17 -11.91 -0.13
CA PRO A 14 -8.19 -12.35 -1.52
C PRO A 14 -7.10 -11.68 -2.36
N SER A 15 -6.81 -10.41 -2.09
CA SER A 15 -5.75 -9.67 -2.76
C SER A 15 -4.36 -10.26 -2.48
N CYS A 16 -4.12 -10.72 -1.26
CA CYS A 16 -2.87 -11.33 -0.83
C CYS A 16 -2.61 -12.72 -1.45
N THR A 17 -3.68 -13.44 -1.84
CA THR A 17 -3.58 -14.78 -2.43
C THR A 17 -3.60 -14.77 -3.96
N SER A 18 -4.10 -13.69 -4.57
CA SER A 18 -4.32 -13.55 -6.01
C SER A 18 -3.06 -13.69 -6.89
N ALA A 19 -1.90 -13.24 -6.39
CA ALA A 19 -0.63 -13.36 -7.09
C ALA A 19 -0.05 -14.80 -7.07
N GLY A 20 -0.74 -15.74 -6.40
CA GLY A 20 -0.26 -17.11 -6.23
C GLY A 20 0.98 -17.21 -5.34
N CYS A 21 1.35 -16.15 -4.61
CA CYS A 21 2.44 -16.19 -3.65
C CYS A 21 1.99 -16.81 -2.32
N HIS A 22 0.77 -16.49 -1.88
CA HIS A 22 0.18 -17.01 -0.64
C HIS A 22 -1.06 -17.85 -0.93
N GLY A 23 -1.30 -18.90 -0.12
CA GLY A 23 -2.49 -19.75 -0.21
C GLY A 23 -2.18 -21.21 -0.54
N ALA A 24 -3.23 -22.03 -0.76
CA ALA A 24 -3.11 -23.49 -0.82
C ALA A 24 -2.19 -24.01 -1.94
N ASN A 25 -2.04 -23.22 -3.00
CA ASN A 25 -1.16 -23.50 -4.13
C ASN A 25 -0.01 -22.49 -4.26
N GLY A 26 0.19 -21.65 -3.24
CA GLY A 26 1.21 -20.61 -3.23
C GLY A 26 2.56 -21.08 -2.71
N LEU A 27 3.56 -20.21 -2.81
CA LEU A 27 4.89 -20.44 -2.24
C LEU A 27 4.87 -20.45 -0.71
N ASP A 28 3.89 -19.78 -0.11
CA ASP A 28 3.66 -19.71 1.33
C ASP A 28 2.19 -20.05 1.67
N PRO A 29 1.92 -21.15 2.39
CA PRO A 29 0.56 -21.58 2.69
C PRO A 29 -0.11 -20.81 3.84
N ILE A 30 0.50 -19.76 4.38
CA ILE A 30 0.00 -19.04 5.58
C ILE A 30 -1.45 -18.53 5.45
N LEU A 31 -1.90 -18.20 4.23
CA LEU A 31 -3.29 -17.77 3.95
C LEU A 31 -4.17 -18.89 3.37
N SER A 32 -3.77 -20.15 3.55
CA SER A 32 -4.50 -21.33 3.05
C SER A 32 -5.35 -21.99 4.12
N GLY A 33 -6.41 -22.68 3.68
CA GLY A 33 -7.31 -23.42 4.57
C GLY A 33 -8.51 -22.61 5.00
N ASP A 34 -9.16 -23.08 6.05
CA ASP A 34 -10.28 -22.41 6.70
C ASP A 34 -9.80 -21.22 7.54
N ASP A 35 -10.75 -20.50 8.12
CA ASP A 35 -10.47 -19.27 8.87
C ASP A 35 -9.61 -19.52 10.10
N GLU A 36 -9.77 -20.68 10.77
CA GLU A 36 -8.95 -21.06 11.92
C GLU A 36 -7.50 -21.31 11.49
N ALA A 37 -7.28 -22.01 10.37
CA ALA A 37 -5.94 -22.25 9.85
C ALA A 37 -5.22 -20.95 9.45
N VAL A 38 -5.92 -20.04 8.78
CA VAL A 38 -5.34 -18.75 8.37
C VAL A 38 -5.06 -17.87 9.57
N TYR A 39 -5.99 -17.79 10.52
CA TYR A 39 -5.77 -17.05 11.75
C TYR A 39 -4.56 -17.60 12.52
N ALA A 40 -4.45 -18.92 12.68
CA ALA A 40 -3.31 -19.56 13.32
C ALA A 40 -1.99 -19.31 12.57
N GLY A 41 -2.04 -19.21 11.25
CA GLY A 41 -0.92 -18.78 10.41
C GLY A 41 -0.42 -17.38 10.79
N LEU A 42 -1.34 -16.43 10.94
CA LEU A 42 -1.02 -15.03 11.27
C LEU A 42 -0.48 -14.81 12.68
N GLN A 43 -0.64 -15.79 13.57
CA GLN A 43 -0.02 -15.77 14.91
C GLN A 43 1.47 -16.16 14.90
N GLN A 44 2.03 -16.50 13.73
CA GLN A 44 3.43 -16.87 13.58
C GLN A 44 4.31 -15.65 13.29
N ASN A 45 5.62 -15.89 13.19
CA ASN A 45 6.58 -14.88 12.81
C ASN A 45 6.91 -14.96 11.32
N GLY A 46 7.17 -13.80 10.72
CA GLY A 46 7.71 -13.64 9.39
C GLY A 46 9.13 -14.16 9.25
N SER A 47 9.60 -14.20 8.00
CA SER A 47 10.94 -14.66 7.64
C SER A 47 12.07 -13.82 8.25
N ASN A 48 11.79 -12.58 8.65
CA ASN A 48 12.70 -11.70 9.40
C ASN A 48 12.65 -11.92 10.92
N GLY A 49 11.82 -12.86 11.40
CA GLY A 49 11.63 -13.15 12.82
C GLY A 49 10.63 -12.22 13.53
N ALA A 50 10.09 -11.20 12.86
CA ALA A 50 9.07 -10.31 13.43
C ALA A 50 7.68 -10.98 13.41
N PRO A 51 6.83 -10.77 14.43
CA PRO A 51 5.46 -11.28 14.43
C PRO A 51 4.66 -10.72 13.24
N TYR A 52 3.88 -11.57 12.56
CA TYR A 52 3.00 -11.09 11.50
C TYR A 52 1.94 -10.13 12.04
N VAL A 53 1.34 -10.48 13.18
CA VAL A 53 0.34 -9.66 13.88
C VAL A 53 0.76 -9.51 15.34
N VAL A 54 0.78 -8.27 15.81
CA VAL A 54 0.88 -7.88 17.22
C VAL A 54 -0.47 -7.27 17.59
N PRO A 55 -1.35 -8.00 18.29
CA PRO A 55 -2.63 -7.49 18.75
C PRO A 55 -2.49 -6.15 19.47
N GLY A 56 -3.26 -5.14 19.04
CA GLY A 56 -3.25 -3.79 19.59
C GLY A 56 -2.12 -2.89 19.08
N SER A 57 -1.26 -3.38 18.17
CA SER A 57 -0.11 -2.60 17.67
C SER A 57 0.13 -2.84 16.17
N PRO A 58 -0.62 -2.14 15.29
CA PRO A 58 -0.41 -2.20 13.84
C PRO A 58 1.03 -1.89 13.47
N GLU A 59 1.62 -0.87 14.09
CA GLU A 59 2.98 -0.43 13.79
C GLU A 59 4.06 -1.43 14.20
N LEU A 60 3.74 -2.45 15.01
CA LEU A 60 4.65 -3.55 15.36
C LEU A 60 4.34 -4.84 14.58
N SER A 61 3.25 -4.85 13.81
CA SER A 61 2.79 -5.99 13.05
C SER A 61 3.44 -6.03 11.67
N TYR A 62 4.24 -7.06 11.40
CA TYR A 62 4.97 -7.15 10.13
C TYR A 62 4.01 -7.22 8.92
N LEU A 63 2.82 -7.80 9.08
CA LEU A 63 1.77 -7.80 8.06
C LEU A 63 1.36 -6.36 7.66
N TRP A 64 1.10 -5.50 8.64
CA TRP A 64 0.72 -4.10 8.39
C TRP A 64 1.87 -3.35 7.70
N ARG A 65 3.09 -3.46 8.22
CA ARG A 65 4.29 -2.84 7.62
C ARG A 65 4.55 -3.30 6.18
N LYS A 66 4.13 -4.52 5.83
CA LYS A 66 4.20 -5.01 4.45
C LYS A 66 3.13 -4.38 3.56
N VAL A 67 1.94 -4.09 4.09
CA VAL A 67 0.86 -3.41 3.37
C VAL A 67 1.13 -1.93 3.19
N GLU A 68 1.57 -1.26 4.25
CA GLU A 68 1.96 0.15 4.27
C GLU A 68 3.32 0.42 3.59
N GLY A 69 4.14 -0.62 3.42
CA GLY A 69 5.46 -0.47 2.79
C GLY A 69 6.59 -0.03 3.73
N THR A 70 6.30 0.27 4.99
CA THR A 70 7.28 0.65 6.04
C THR A 70 8.22 -0.49 6.46
N HIS A 71 7.96 -1.73 6.06
CA HIS A 71 8.81 -2.90 6.37
C HIS A 71 10.28 -2.80 5.92
N LYS A 72 10.61 -1.90 4.98
CA LYS A 72 11.98 -1.71 4.48
C LYS A 72 12.84 -0.83 5.38
N ASP A 73 12.26 -0.27 6.44
CA ASP A 73 13.00 0.46 7.44
C ASP A 73 14.17 -0.42 7.98
N PRO A 74 15.41 0.10 8.03
CA PRO A 74 16.57 -0.62 8.53
C PRO A 74 16.40 -1.19 9.95
N GLU A 75 15.61 -0.53 10.81
CA GLU A 75 15.33 -0.95 12.19
C GLU A 75 14.36 -2.15 12.22
N VAL A 76 13.52 -2.28 11.19
CA VAL A 76 12.55 -3.38 11.02
C VAL A 76 13.18 -4.59 10.32
N GLY A 77 14.14 -4.35 9.42
CA GLY A 77 14.89 -5.41 8.74
C GLY A 77 14.08 -6.26 7.75
N GLY A 78 12.97 -5.75 7.23
CA GLY A 78 12.15 -6.44 6.23
C GLY A 78 12.73 -6.32 4.81
N THR A 79 12.35 -7.27 3.95
CA THR A 79 12.79 -7.31 2.54
C THR A 79 11.62 -7.61 1.59
N GLY A 80 11.85 -7.44 0.29
CA GLY A 80 10.87 -7.72 -0.76
C GLY A 80 9.94 -6.55 -1.11
N SER A 81 8.84 -6.85 -1.81
CA SER A 81 7.86 -5.86 -2.25
C SER A 81 6.82 -5.54 -1.16
N THR A 82 6.21 -4.37 -1.26
CA THR A 82 4.95 -4.02 -0.57
C THR A 82 3.85 -4.98 -1.02
N MET A 83 2.95 -5.31 -0.10
CA MET A 83 1.84 -6.24 -0.28
C MET A 83 0.50 -5.48 -0.31
N PRO A 84 -0.55 -6.04 -0.93
CA PRO A 84 -0.50 -7.20 -1.82
C PRO A 84 0.34 -6.91 -3.07
N ILE A 85 1.05 -7.90 -3.61
CA ILE A 85 1.83 -7.73 -4.85
C ILE A 85 0.86 -7.38 -5.98
N GLY A 86 0.99 -6.17 -6.53
CA GLY A 86 0.08 -5.65 -7.55
C GLY A 86 -1.14 -4.89 -7.03
N GLY A 87 -1.19 -4.61 -5.72
CA GLY A 87 -2.28 -3.88 -5.06
C GLY A 87 -3.48 -4.77 -4.71
N PHE A 88 -4.52 -4.13 -4.18
CA PHE A 88 -5.75 -4.84 -3.82
C PHE A 88 -6.53 -5.25 -5.08
N THR A 89 -6.85 -6.54 -5.20
CA THR A 89 -7.52 -7.06 -6.39
C THR A 89 -8.95 -6.61 -6.46
N GLY A 90 -9.39 -6.20 -7.65
CA GLY A 90 -10.75 -5.71 -7.84
C GLY A 90 -10.98 -4.31 -7.27
N VAL A 91 -9.98 -3.72 -6.62
CA VAL A 91 -10.01 -2.38 -6.05
C VAL A 91 -9.20 -1.45 -6.92
N PHE A 92 -9.89 -0.45 -7.45
CA PHE A 92 -9.32 0.46 -8.44
C PHE A 92 -9.60 1.92 -8.12
N ASP A 93 -10.31 2.19 -7.02
CA ASP A 93 -10.49 3.50 -6.43
C ASP A 93 -9.56 3.67 -5.21
N ALA A 94 -9.06 4.89 -4.98
CA ALA A 94 -8.12 5.16 -3.88
C ALA A 94 -8.82 5.11 -2.51
N ASP A 95 -10.07 5.53 -2.43
CA ASP A 95 -10.85 5.50 -1.19
C ASP A 95 -11.23 4.05 -0.84
N GLU A 96 -11.50 3.22 -1.85
CA GLU A 96 -11.71 1.77 -1.65
C GLU A 96 -10.42 1.08 -1.21
N GLU A 97 -9.27 1.44 -1.78
CA GLU A 97 -7.98 0.89 -1.35
C GLU A 97 -7.65 1.32 0.09
N LEU A 98 -7.86 2.60 0.39
CA LEU A 98 -7.73 3.14 1.75
C LEU A 98 -8.67 2.43 2.72
N ALA A 99 -9.92 2.18 2.33
CA ALA A 99 -10.87 1.45 3.16
C ALA A 99 -10.40 0.03 3.49
N LEU A 100 -9.78 -0.69 2.54
CA LEU A 100 -9.21 -2.01 2.80
C LEU A 100 -7.98 -1.96 3.71
N ARG A 101 -7.12 -0.94 3.54
CA ARG A 101 -5.97 -0.70 4.43
C ARG A 101 -6.43 -0.39 5.85
N VAL A 102 -7.38 0.53 6.00
CA VAL A 102 -7.99 0.91 7.28
C VAL A 102 -8.65 -0.29 7.94
N LYS A 103 -9.38 -1.14 7.20
CA LYS A 103 -9.94 -2.39 7.73
C LYS A 103 -8.89 -3.27 8.39
N LEU A 104 -7.77 -3.54 7.70
CA LEU A 104 -6.70 -4.35 8.25
C LEU A 104 -6.05 -3.71 9.49
N ARG A 105 -5.77 -2.39 9.43
CA ARG A 105 -5.17 -1.64 10.53
C ARG A 105 -6.07 -1.65 11.77
N ASP A 106 -7.35 -1.38 11.59
CA ASP A 106 -8.34 -1.32 12.66
C ASP A 106 -8.52 -2.67 13.33
N TRP A 107 -8.62 -3.76 12.55
CA TRP A 107 -8.70 -5.10 13.13
C TRP A 107 -7.48 -5.42 14.03
N ILE A 108 -6.26 -5.07 13.59
CA ILE A 108 -5.06 -5.25 14.41
C ILE A 108 -5.11 -4.36 15.65
N ALA A 109 -5.43 -3.07 15.49
CA ALA A 109 -5.52 -2.10 16.58
C ALA A 109 -6.54 -2.52 17.64
N ASN A 110 -7.63 -3.17 17.22
CA ASN A 110 -8.67 -3.69 18.10
C ASN A 110 -8.37 -5.10 18.64
N GLY A 111 -7.10 -5.48 18.68
CA GLY A 111 -6.64 -6.71 19.34
C GLY A 111 -6.69 -7.95 18.45
N ALA A 112 -6.88 -7.79 17.14
CA ALA A 112 -6.81 -8.86 16.14
C ALA A 112 -7.63 -10.11 16.51
N GLY A 113 -8.87 -9.93 16.99
CA GLY A 113 -9.74 -11.03 17.43
C GLY A 113 -10.18 -11.95 16.28
N THR A 114 -10.80 -13.08 16.62
CA THR A 114 -11.35 -14.07 15.66
C THR A 114 -12.85 -13.89 15.39
N SER A 115 -13.51 -12.93 16.03
CA SER A 115 -14.96 -12.76 15.96
C SER A 115 -15.39 -12.20 14.60
N CYS A 116 -16.48 -12.73 14.05
CA CYS A 116 -17.17 -12.24 12.84
C CYS A 116 -18.45 -11.44 13.16
N GLN A 117 -18.51 -10.92 14.38
CA GLN A 117 -19.59 -10.11 14.89
C GLN A 117 -18.91 -8.94 15.58
N GLY A 118 -19.04 -7.74 15.00
CA GLY A 118 -18.43 -6.50 15.50
C GLY A 118 -18.34 -6.46 17.03
N ALA A 119 -17.10 -6.61 17.50
CA ALA A 119 -16.65 -6.55 18.89
C ALA A 119 -17.36 -7.46 19.91
N ALA A 120 -16.86 -8.69 20.03
CA ALA A 120 -16.77 -9.39 21.32
C ALA A 120 -15.70 -10.47 21.19
N ASP A 121 -14.50 -10.18 21.70
CA ASP A 121 -13.41 -11.09 22.09
C ASP A 121 -12.06 -10.49 21.65
N ALA A 122 -11.61 -9.47 22.39
CA ALA A 122 -10.19 -9.13 22.41
C ALA A 122 -9.44 -10.40 22.84
N GLY A 123 -8.66 -10.96 21.92
CA GLY A 123 -7.98 -12.24 22.10
C GLY A 123 -7.25 -12.28 23.43
N VAL A 124 -7.41 -13.38 24.16
CA VAL A 124 -6.79 -13.62 25.46
C VAL A 124 -5.33 -13.18 25.46
N SER A 125 -5.05 -12.12 26.21
CA SER A 125 -3.71 -11.80 26.70
C SER A 125 -3.13 -13.06 27.31
N ARG A 126 -2.12 -13.65 26.66
CA ARG A 126 -1.25 -14.63 27.31
C ARG A 126 -0.34 -13.89 28.28
N ASP A 127 -0.96 -13.43 29.36
CA ASP A 127 -0.25 -13.02 30.57
C ASP A 127 0.25 -14.30 31.25
N THR A 128 1.51 -14.68 31.00
CA THR A 128 2.23 -15.55 31.91
C THR A 128 2.68 -14.73 33.12
N GLY A 129 1.72 -14.31 33.93
CA GLY A 129 1.94 -13.69 35.22
C GLY A 129 2.46 -14.71 36.21
N ASN A 130 3.78 -14.83 36.32
CA ASN A 130 4.41 -15.34 37.54
C ASN A 130 4.49 -14.17 38.53
N ALA A 131 3.43 -14.00 39.31
CA ALA A 131 3.40 -13.06 40.41
C ALA A 131 4.50 -13.42 41.43
N VAL A 132 5.55 -12.60 41.50
CA VAL A 132 6.41 -12.53 42.68
C VAL A 132 5.91 -11.42 43.59
N ASP A 133 5.71 -11.86 44.83
CA ASP A 133 5.39 -11.20 46.09
C ASP A 133 5.64 -9.68 46.17
N ALA A 134 4.63 -8.98 46.70
CA ALA A 134 4.68 -7.55 46.99
C ALA A 134 5.47 -7.31 48.29
N GLY A 135 6.64 -6.69 48.16
CA GLY A 135 7.41 -6.22 49.31
C GLY A 135 8.52 -5.24 48.93
N GLN A 136 8.43 -4.03 49.49
CA GLN A 136 9.48 -3.05 49.77
C GLN A 136 9.76 -1.86 48.82
N VAL A 137 9.23 -0.71 49.27
CA VAL A 137 9.82 0.64 49.47
C VAL A 137 10.56 1.39 48.35
N MET A 138 9.98 2.56 48.03
CA MET A 138 10.55 3.90 47.74
C MET A 138 11.99 4.00 47.22
N GLU A 139 12.16 4.61 46.04
CA GLU A 139 13.16 5.67 45.81
C GLU A 139 12.70 6.57 44.64
N ALA A 140 12.72 7.88 44.85
CA ALA A 140 12.39 8.88 43.85
C ALA A 140 13.53 9.02 42.83
N GLY A 141 13.29 8.61 41.58
CA GLY A 141 14.13 8.88 40.42
C GLY A 141 13.59 10.08 39.62
N SER A 142 14.51 10.92 39.15
CA SER A 142 14.36 12.22 38.47
C SER A 142 13.18 12.40 37.50
N PRO A 143 12.69 13.65 37.30
CA PRO A 143 11.71 13.92 36.25
C PRO A 143 12.33 13.59 34.89
N VAL A 144 11.66 12.73 34.14
CA VAL A 144 11.90 12.59 32.70
C VAL A 144 11.59 13.95 32.12
N ASP A 145 12.61 14.58 31.54
CA ASP A 145 12.49 15.77 30.69
C ASP A 145 11.64 15.36 29.48
N THR A 146 10.32 15.40 29.65
CA THR A 146 9.38 15.41 28.54
C THR A 146 9.54 16.80 27.95
N GLY A 147 10.26 16.89 26.83
CA GLY A 147 10.31 18.10 26.02
C GLY A 147 8.89 18.63 25.74
N PRO A 148 8.76 19.86 25.22
CA PRO A 148 7.44 20.41 24.91
C PRO A 148 6.64 19.36 24.13
N ALA A 149 5.42 19.06 24.59
CA ALA A 149 4.52 18.20 23.84
C ALA A 149 4.44 18.78 22.42
N SER A 150 4.78 17.99 21.41
CA SER A 150 4.63 18.38 20.01
C SER A 150 3.17 18.77 19.78
N VAL A 151 2.94 19.98 19.26
CA VAL A 151 1.60 20.52 18.99
C VAL A 151 1.49 20.82 17.52
N CYS A 152 0.81 19.93 16.82
CA CYS A 152 0.58 20.12 15.40
C CYS A 152 -0.24 21.38 15.10
N GLY A 153 0.26 22.17 14.15
CA GLY A 153 -0.31 23.43 13.69
C GLY A 153 0.15 24.64 14.50
N ASP A 154 1.24 24.56 15.26
CA ASP A 154 1.78 25.68 16.03
C ASP A 154 2.84 26.51 15.28
N GLY A 155 3.22 26.05 14.09
CA GLY A 155 4.18 26.65 13.18
C GLY A 155 5.62 26.21 13.41
N GLU A 156 5.88 25.32 14.37
CA GLU A 156 7.21 24.81 14.70
C GLU A 156 7.24 23.29 14.72
N ALA A 157 7.70 22.68 13.61
CA ALA A 157 7.93 21.24 13.55
C ALA A 157 8.97 20.81 14.60
N THR A 158 8.50 20.18 15.68
CA THR A 158 9.30 19.78 16.84
C THR A 158 9.07 18.33 17.24
N GLY A 159 10.05 17.74 17.92
CA GLY A 159 9.96 16.35 18.36
C GLY A 159 9.83 15.37 17.19
N ASP A 160 8.71 14.64 17.15
CA ASP A 160 8.41 13.57 16.18
C ASP A 160 7.51 14.04 15.02
N GLU A 161 7.23 15.34 14.90
CA GLU A 161 6.44 15.91 13.79
C GLU A 161 7.20 15.82 12.46
N ALA A 162 6.56 15.28 11.42
CA ALA A 162 7.16 15.22 10.09
C ALA A 162 7.08 16.58 9.36
N CYS A 163 6.12 17.42 9.76
CA CYS A 163 5.88 18.76 9.26
C CYS A 163 5.10 19.56 10.31
N ASP A 164 5.08 20.89 10.16
CA ASP A 164 4.13 21.79 10.79
C ASP A 164 4.07 23.07 9.94
N ASP A 165 2.89 23.45 9.45
CA ASP A 165 2.67 24.63 8.61
C ASP A 165 1.85 25.73 9.30
N GLY A 166 1.66 25.62 10.62
CA GLY A 166 0.98 26.60 11.45
C GLY A 166 -0.53 26.63 11.28
N ASN A 167 -1.13 25.59 10.69
CA ASN A 167 -2.57 25.46 10.56
C ASN A 167 -3.06 24.01 10.78
N SER A 168 -4.35 23.74 10.56
CA SER A 168 -4.96 22.41 10.76
C SER A 168 -5.75 21.94 9.52
N ASP A 169 -5.42 22.49 8.36
CA ASP A 169 -6.10 22.30 7.08
C ASP A 169 -5.41 21.17 6.31
N ASN A 170 -5.99 19.98 6.32
CA ASN A 170 -5.46 18.83 5.60
C ASN A 170 -5.29 19.08 4.07
N GLY A 171 -4.25 18.49 3.48
CA GLY A 171 -4.03 18.48 2.03
C GLY A 171 -3.20 19.64 1.47
N ASP A 172 -2.65 20.52 2.31
CA ASP A 172 -1.81 21.66 1.90
C ASP A 172 -0.29 21.42 2.05
N GLY A 173 0.09 20.22 2.49
CA GLY A 173 1.47 19.81 2.71
C GLY A 173 1.71 19.21 4.09
N CYS A 174 0.90 19.60 5.08
CA CYS A 174 0.93 19.01 6.42
C CYS A 174 -0.48 18.63 6.89
N GLU A 175 -0.67 17.36 7.25
CA GLU A 175 -1.93 16.90 7.82
C GLU A 175 -2.04 17.31 9.30
N ASN A 176 -3.26 17.37 9.83
CA ASN A 176 -3.54 17.76 11.21
C ASN A 176 -2.98 16.81 12.29
N ASP A 177 -2.38 15.69 11.90
CA ASP A 177 -1.64 14.76 12.74
C ASP A 177 -0.10 14.88 12.57
N CYS A 178 0.34 15.94 11.90
CA CYS A 178 1.73 16.27 11.62
C CYS A 178 2.47 15.23 10.79
N THR A 179 1.70 14.53 9.94
CA THR A 179 2.21 13.74 8.85
C THR A 179 2.21 14.55 7.56
N LEU A 180 3.15 14.27 6.66
CA LEU A 180 3.19 14.95 5.37
C LEU A 180 1.99 14.53 4.52
N THR A 181 1.39 15.46 3.79
CA THR A 181 0.27 15.17 2.87
C THR A 181 0.67 14.08 1.88
N PRO A 182 -0.08 12.96 1.83
CA PRO A 182 0.16 11.90 0.85
C PRO A 182 -0.05 12.38 -0.58
N SER A 183 0.83 12.00 -1.50
CA SER A 183 0.59 12.30 -2.91
C SER A 183 -0.65 11.55 -3.42
N PRO A 184 -1.56 12.22 -4.16
CA PRO A 184 -2.71 11.53 -4.77
C PRO A 184 -2.26 10.48 -5.80
N TYR A 185 -1.02 10.55 -6.28
CA TYR A 185 -0.47 9.67 -7.30
C TYR A 185 0.21 8.41 -6.74
N CYS A 186 0.21 8.20 -5.42
CA CYS A 186 0.81 7.02 -4.81
C CYS A 186 0.19 5.71 -5.32
N ALA A 187 -1.12 5.71 -5.56
CA ALA A 187 -1.82 4.58 -6.17
C ALA A 187 -1.37 4.29 -7.61
N VAL A 188 -0.83 5.26 -8.34
CA VAL A 188 -0.29 5.04 -9.70
C VAL A 188 0.91 4.11 -9.62
N VAL A 189 1.84 4.34 -8.69
CA VAL A 189 3.06 3.53 -8.50
C VAL A 189 2.73 2.09 -8.14
N GLY A 190 1.77 1.89 -7.23
CA GLY A 190 1.30 0.54 -6.85
C GLY A 190 0.76 -0.25 -8.03
N ARG A 191 0.13 0.44 -8.99
CA ARG A 191 -0.45 -0.18 -10.20
C ARG A 191 0.57 -0.46 -11.30
N LEU A 192 1.74 0.16 -11.28
CA LEU A 192 2.81 -0.12 -12.26
C LEU A 192 3.26 -1.59 -12.19
N ALA A 193 3.21 -2.21 -11.00
CA ALA A 193 3.53 -3.62 -10.81
C ALA A 193 2.60 -4.55 -11.61
N ALA A 194 1.31 -4.18 -11.79
CA ALA A 194 0.36 -4.97 -12.59
C ALA A 194 0.81 -5.14 -14.05
N CYS A 195 1.52 -4.15 -14.58
CA CYS A 195 2.09 -4.24 -15.92
C CYS A 195 3.26 -5.23 -15.98
N THR A 196 4.10 -5.28 -14.93
CA THR A 196 5.30 -6.12 -14.91
C THR A 196 5.02 -7.64 -14.84
N GLY A 197 3.80 -8.03 -14.48
CA GLY A 197 3.38 -9.44 -14.52
C GLY A 197 3.31 -10.01 -15.94
N CYS A 198 3.10 -9.17 -16.96
CA CYS A 198 3.10 -9.57 -18.38
C CYS A 198 4.20 -8.89 -19.21
N HIS A 199 4.71 -7.74 -18.77
CA HIS A 199 5.72 -6.94 -19.45
C HIS A 199 7.07 -7.01 -18.71
N GLY A 200 8.18 -7.19 -19.44
CA GLY A 200 9.53 -7.29 -18.87
C GLY A 200 10.27 -8.60 -19.16
N ASN A 201 9.54 -9.70 -19.45
CA ASN A 201 10.14 -11.01 -19.76
C ASN A 201 10.18 -11.38 -21.26
N SER A 202 9.47 -10.63 -22.11
CA SER A 202 9.30 -10.95 -23.55
C SER A 202 9.39 -9.71 -24.44
N GLY A 203 10.62 -9.24 -24.68
CA GLY A 203 11.09 -8.60 -25.92
C GLY A 203 10.38 -7.36 -26.50
N GLY A 204 9.38 -6.78 -25.85
CA GLY A 204 8.59 -5.69 -26.43
C GLY A 204 8.40 -4.47 -25.53
N PHE A 205 8.30 -4.64 -24.22
CA PHE A 205 8.13 -3.52 -23.30
C PHE A 205 8.63 -3.93 -21.93
N THR A 206 9.70 -3.30 -21.46
CA THR A 206 10.28 -3.55 -20.15
C THR A 206 10.07 -2.31 -19.34
N MET A 207 9.16 -2.35 -18.37
CA MET A 207 8.92 -1.19 -17.52
C MET A 207 9.94 -1.12 -16.38
N GLY A 208 10.44 -2.24 -15.87
CA GLY A 208 11.29 -2.25 -14.68
C GLY A 208 10.45 -2.35 -13.40
N ASN A 209 11.10 -2.71 -12.29
CA ASN A 209 10.46 -3.11 -11.04
C ASN A 209 10.41 -2.01 -9.97
N ASN A 210 10.73 -0.77 -10.33
CA ASN A 210 10.66 0.41 -9.47
C ASN A 210 10.33 1.65 -10.30
N LEU A 211 9.89 2.73 -9.64
CA LEU A 211 9.45 3.96 -10.29
C LEU A 211 10.54 4.58 -11.19
N GLN A 212 11.79 4.62 -10.72
CA GLN A 212 12.89 5.21 -11.51
C GLN A 212 13.15 4.43 -12.82
N ALA A 213 13.15 3.11 -12.74
CA ALA A 213 13.29 2.24 -13.90
C ALA A 213 12.08 2.41 -14.83
N TRP A 214 10.87 2.50 -14.25
CA TRP A 214 9.63 2.73 -14.98
C TRP A 214 9.66 4.03 -15.77
N LEU A 215 9.98 5.15 -15.12
CA LEU A 215 10.07 6.46 -15.76
C LEU A 215 11.10 6.42 -16.88
N SER A 216 12.30 5.88 -16.61
CA SER A 216 13.38 5.76 -17.61
C SER A 216 12.96 4.95 -18.84
N ASN A 217 12.14 3.91 -18.66
CA ASN A 217 11.77 2.97 -19.71
C ASN A 217 10.47 3.32 -20.46
N THR A 218 9.68 4.28 -19.97
CA THR A 218 8.36 4.61 -20.52
C THR A 218 8.25 6.06 -20.96
N VAL A 219 8.85 7.00 -20.22
CA VAL A 219 8.72 8.42 -20.49
C VAL A 219 9.60 8.81 -21.67
N ASN A 220 8.97 9.39 -22.69
CA ASN A 220 9.61 9.76 -23.96
C ASN A 220 10.27 8.60 -24.71
N GLN A 221 10.01 7.35 -24.30
CA GLN A 221 10.49 6.16 -24.99
C GLN A 221 9.52 5.77 -26.11
N GLN A 222 10.04 5.47 -27.30
CA GLN A 222 9.20 5.10 -28.44
C GLN A 222 8.44 3.80 -28.19
N SER A 223 7.16 3.77 -28.57
CA SER A 223 6.37 2.54 -28.52
C SER A 223 6.94 1.49 -29.47
N SER A 224 7.11 0.26 -28.97
CA SER A 224 7.81 -0.79 -29.70
C SER A 224 7.15 -1.15 -31.03
N ASN A 225 7.98 -1.39 -32.04
CA ASN A 225 7.57 -1.72 -33.41
C ASN A 225 6.56 -0.70 -34.00
N ASN A 226 6.64 0.56 -33.58
CA ASN A 226 5.76 1.64 -34.02
C ASN A 226 4.26 1.38 -33.75
N ARG A 227 3.94 0.56 -32.73
CA ARG A 227 2.55 0.18 -32.41
C ARG A 227 1.68 1.35 -31.98
N GLY A 228 2.27 2.41 -31.43
CA GLY A 228 1.61 3.69 -31.15
C GLY A 228 1.66 4.67 -32.33
N ASN A 229 1.97 4.22 -33.55
CA ASN A 229 2.04 5.09 -34.73
C ASN A 229 2.96 6.32 -34.51
N GLY A 230 4.14 6.10 -33.93
CA GLY A 230 5.12 7.14 -33.63
C GLY A 230 4.98 7.78 -32.24
N MET A 231 3.92 7.47 -31.49
CA MET A 231 3.76 7.97 -30.13
C MET A 231 4.73 7.30 -29.13
N PRO A 232 5.30 8.07 -28.20
CA PRO A 232 5.95 7.54 -27.01
C PRO A 232 4.98 6.73 -26.14
N TYR A 233 5.52 5.85 -25.27
CA TYR A 233 4.70 5.17 -24.26
C TYR A 233 4.03 6.18 -23.33
N ILE A 234 4.79 7.13 -22.83
CA ILE A 234 4.30 8.28 -22.07
C ILE A 234 4.92 9.56 -22.64
N THR A 235 4.08 10.56 -22.88
CA THR A 235 4.46 11.94 -23.16
C THR A 235 4.08 12.75 -21.93
N SER A 236 5.10 13.24 -21.20
CA SER A 236 4.89 14.11 -20.03
C SER A 236 4.04 15.32 -20.42
N GLY A 237 3.05 15.64 -19.59
CA GLY A 237 2.15 16.78 -19.79
C GLY A 237 1.07 16.56 -20.85
N ASP A 238 0.97 15.37 -21.45
CA ASP A 238 0.00 15.09 -22.51
C ASP A 238 -0.43 13.61 -22.52
N LYS A 239 -1.48 13.28 -21.77
CA LYS A 239 -2.05 11.92 -21.74
C LYS A 239 -2.62 11.48 -23.09
N GLU A 240 -3.11 12.41 -23.91
CA GLU A 240 -3.69 12.10 -25.21
C GLU A 240 -2.62 11.75 -26.26
N ARG A 241 -1.37 12.16 -26.04
CA ARG A 241 -0.18 11.69 -26.80
C ARG A 241 0.55 10.51 -26.16
N SER A 242 0.05 10.01 -25.03
CA SER A 242 0.66 8.89 -24.30
C SER A 242 0.05 7.56 -24.73
N PHE A 243 0.81 6.74 -25.47
CA PHE A 243 0.32 5.46 -26.00
C PHE A 243 -0.15 4.50 -24.90
N LEU A 244 0.52 4.46 -23.76
CA LEU A 244 0.15 3.61 -22.62
C LEU A 244 -1.22 4.01 -22.08
N TRP A 245 -1.45 5.31 -21.86
CA TRP A 245 -2.72 5.82 -21.36
C TRP A 245 -3.87 5.47 -22.31
N LEU A 246 -3.69 5.71 -23.61
CA LEU A 246 -4.68 5.37 -24.64
C LEU A 246 -5.03 3.88 -24.66
N LYS A 247 -4.05 3.01 -24.40
CA LYS A 247 -4.25 1.55 -24.34
C LYS A 247 -5.04 1.11 -23.12
N VAL A 248 -4.76 1.66 -21.95
CA VAL A 248 -5.50 1.32 -20.72
C VAL A 248 -6.87 1.98 -20.67
N ALA A 249 -7.04 3.14 -21.33
CA ALA A 249 -8.31 3.84 -21.50
C ALA A 249 -9.22 3.24 -22.58
N ASN A 250 -8.72 2.27 -23.37
CA ASN A 250 -9.38 1.78 -24.59
C ASN A 250 -9.72 2.90 -25.60
N ARG A 251 -8.85 3.91 -25.70
CA ARG A 251 -9.00 5.09 -26.58
C ARG A 251 -8.01 5.10 -27.73
N GLN A 252 -7.34 3.98 -28.02
CA GLN A 252 -6.31 3.90 -29.05
C GLN A 252 -6.74 4.37 -30.46
N GLY A 253 -8.03 4.38 -30.78
CA GLY A 253 -8.55 4.88 -32.05
C GLY A 253 -8.68 6.41 -32.15
N GLN A 254 -8.58 7.14 -31.03
CA GLN A 254 -8.80 8.59 -30.97
C GLN A 254 -7.54 9.41 -31.27
N ALA A 255 -6.35 8.82 -31.18
CA ALA A 255 -5.07 9.52 -31.36
C ALA A 255 -4.56 9.56 -32.82
N GLY A 256 -5.45 9.43 -33.81
CA GLY A 256 -5.10 9.56 -35.24
C GLY A 256 -4.19 8.47 -35.83
N GLY A 257 -3.79 7.47 -35.02
CA GLY A 257 -3.01 6.31 -35.47
C GLY A 257 -3.76 5.02 -35.17
N GLY A 258 -4.03 4.21 -36.19
CA GLY A 258 -4.59 2.88 -36.00
C GLY A 258 -3.61 1.98 -35.25
N SER A 259 -3.71 1.90 -33.93
CA SER A 259 -2.89 0.98 -33.15
C SER A 259 -3.36 -0.46 -33.33
N PRO A 260 -2.45 -1.41 -33.62
CA PRO A 260 -2.77 -2.83 -33.57
C PRO A 260 -3.09 -3.29 -32.14
N GLY A 261 -4.12 -4.13 -31.99
CA GLY A 261 -4.48 -4.84 -30.75
C GLY A 261 -5.49 -4.12 -29.85
N GLY A 262 -6.20 -4.91 -29.02
CA GLY A 262 -7.22 -4.41 -28.10
C GLY A 262 -6.68 -3.57 -26.94
N ALA A 263 -7.62 -3.18 -26.05
CA ALA A 263 -7.34 -2.54 -24.77
C ALA A 263 -6.40 -3.40 -23.90
N MET A 264 -5.72 -2.74 -22.97
CA MET A 264 -4.93 -3.42 -21.95
C MET A 264 -5.58 -3.26 -20.56
N PRO A 265 -5.56 -4.31 -19.73
CA PRO A 265 -5.04 -5.66 -19.99
C PRO A 265 -5.88 -6.46 -21.02
N PRO A 266 -5.36 -7.56 -21.61
CA PRO A 266 -6.16 -8.39 -22.52
C PRO A 266 -7.44 -8.87 -21.83
N GLY A 267 -8.60 -8.49 -22.38
CA GLY A 267 -9.92 -8.83 -21.80
C GLY A 267 -10.66 -7.66 -21.13
N GLY A 268 -10.05 -6.46 -21.00
CA GLY A 268 -10.75 -5.28 -20.47
C GLY A 268 -9.90 -4.01 -20.48
N SER A 269 -10.52 -2.85 -20.22
CA SER A 269 -9.79 -1.62 -19.91
C SER A 269 -9.50 -1.53 -18.42
N TRP A 270 -8.57 -0.66 -18.03
CA TRP A 270 -8.52 -0.21 -16.64
C TRP A 270 -9.85 0.47 -16.27
N PRO A 271 -10.25 0.45 -14.98
CA PRO A 271 -11.41 1.21 -14.53
C PRO A 271 -11.21 2.71 -14.74
N THR A 272 -12.33 3.43 -14.89
CA THR A 272 -12.31 4.85 -15.23
C THR A 272 -11.49 5.68 -14.24
N SER A 273 -11.65 5.47 -12.93
CA SER A 273 -10.86 6.16 -11.89
C SER A 273 -9.35 5.91 -12.03
N ALA A 274 -8.94 4.68 -12.37
CA ALA A 274 -7.54 4.33 -12.62
C ALA A 274 -6.97 5.02 -13.86
N VAL A 275 -7.78 5.07 -14.92
CA VAL A 275 -7.45 5.76 -16.17
C VAL A 275 -7.35 7.26 -15.95
N ASP A 276 -8.27 7.83 -15.18
CA ASP A 276 -8.32 9.25 -14.88
C ASP A 276 -7.12 9.64 -14.01
N LEU A 277 -6.83 8.89 -12.94
CA LEU A 277 -5.66 9.15 -12.08
C LEU A 277 -4.33 9.06 -12.83
N LEU A 278 -4.16 8.03 -13.67
CA LEU A 278 -2.97 7.93 -14.53
C LEU A 278 -2.90 9.11 -15.51
N GLY A 279 -4.04 9.52 -16.06
CA GLY A 279 -4.13 10.65 -16.98
C GLY A 279 -3.77 11.97 -16.31
N GLU A 280 -4.30 12.23 -15.11
CA GLU A 280 -3.98 13.39 -14.29
C GLU A 280 -2.51 13.43 -13.92
N TRP A 281 -1.94 12.30 -13.52
CA TRP A 281 -0.50 12.21 -13.22
C TRP A 281 0.37 12.54 -14.44
N ILE A 282 0.00 12.05 -15.63
CA ILE A 282 0.70 12.38 -16.88
C ILE A 282 0.55 13.87 -17.22
N ASP A 283 -0.66 14.40 -17.17
CA ASP A 283 -0.95 15.81 -17.50
C ASP A 283 -0.28 16.78 -16.50
N ALA A 284 -0.05 16.35 -15.26
CA ALA A 284 0.66 17.08 -14.23
C ALA A 284 2.19 17.04 -14.36
N ASP A 285 2.72 16.55 -15.48
CA ASP A 285 4.16 16.36 -15.73
C ASP A 285 4.84 15.34 -14.80
N LEU A 286 4.13 14.26 -14.46
CA LEU A 286 4.64 13.09 -13.76
C LEU A 286 5.36 13.45 -12.44
N PRO A 287 4.73 14.23 -11.54
CA PRO A 287 5.34 14.58 -10.26
C PRO A 287 5.69 13.29 -9.51
N THR A 288 6.86 13.25 -8.88
CA THR A 288 7.25 12.11 -8.05
C THR A 288 6.18 11.92 -6.97
N PRO A 289 5.57 10.73 -6.85
CA PRO A 289 4.66 10.47 -5.74
C PRO A 289 5.47 10.41 -4.45
N GLU A 290 5.41 11.50 -3.68
CA GLU A 290 6.03 11.65 -2.37
C GLU A 290 5.03 11.26 -1.27
N ASN A 291 5.54 10.90 -0.10
CA ASN A 291 4.73 10.59 1.09
C ASN A 291 3.71 9.47 0.86
N CYS A 292 4.12 8.45 0.11
CA CYS A 292 3.25 7.31 -0.17
C CYS A 292 3.12 6.39 1.04
N PRO A 293 1.87 6.11 1.49
CA PRO A 293 1.58 5.18 2.58
C PRO A 293 1.62 3.71 2.14
#